data_AF-A0A0P9WSB3-F1
#
_entry.id   AF-A0A0P9WSB3-F1
#
_cell.length_a   1.000
_cell.length_b   1.000
_cell.length_c   1.000
_cell.angle_alpha   90.00
_cell.angle_beta   90.00
_cell.angle_gamma   90.00
#
_symmetry.space_group_name_H-M   'P 1'
#
loop_
_entity.id
_entity.type
_entity.pdbx_description
1 polymer ?
#
loop_
_entity_poly.entity_id
_entity_poly.type
_entity_poly.pdbx_seq_one_letter_code
_entity_poly.pdbx_strand_id
1 'polypeptide(L)'
;MQVKRFFAADMRQAMKLVRDELGAEAAIIGNRRIAGGVELTAALDYKLSALAPRVPNMELEDDLRKTQSRIVSAQAELNNRSDSDASINLQLFSGKPVSAVDTHIEPTLEEPPRPFAYTPPAPAEPAVGQRAYDSMRSELNGLRELLEVQLGSLAWNQLQGSRPQQANLWRRLQRVGL
;
A
#
# COMPACT_ATOMS: atom_id res chain seq x y z
N MET A 1 15.01 -35.13 9.25
CA MET A 1 15.20 -33.68 9.08
C MET A 1 15.56 -33.09 10.44
N GLN A 2 16.78 -32.59 10.61
CA GLN A 2 17.20 -31.91 11.83
C GLN A 2 17.27 -30.41 11.55
N VAL A 3 16.48 -29.60 12.26
CA VAL A 3 16.45 -28.14 12.15
C VAL A 3 17.05 -27.54 13.42
N LYS A 4 18.06 -26.67 13.27
CA LYS A 4 18.72 -25.97 14.38
C LYS A 4 18.80 -24.47 14.11
N ARG A 5 18.81 -23.69 15.20
CA ARG A 5 18.94 -22.23 15.17
C ARG A 5 20.31 -21.84 15.71
N PHE A 6 21.01 -20.98 14.99
CA PHE A 6 22.36 -20.53 15.27
C PHE A 6 22.35 -19.02 15.50
N PHE A 7 22.99 -18.59 16.58
CA PHE A 7 23.09 -17.17 16.94
C PHE A 7 24.56 -16.75 16.91
N ALA A 8 24.85 -15.61 16.27
CA ALA A 8 26.19 -15.03 16.29
C ALA A 8 26.14 -13.51 16.16
N ALA A 9 27.26 -12.84 16.45
CA ALA A 9 27.37 -11.39 16.34
C ALA A 9 27.32 -10.90 14.88
N ASP A 10 27.82 -11.70 13.94
CA ASP A 10 27.85 -11.41 12.50
C ASP A 10 27.49 -12.64 11.66
N MET A 11 26.96 -12.43 10.46
CA MET A 11 26.57 -13.44 9.48
C MET A 11 27.70 -14.43 9.17
N ARG A 12 28.95 -13.94 9.06
CA ARG A 12 30.10 -14.82 8.80
C ARG A 12 30.32 -15.82 9.93
N GLN A 13 30.15 -15.38 11.18
CA GLN A 13 30.29 -16.25 12.34
C GLN A 13 29.16 -17.26 12.40
N ALA A 14 27.92 -16.83 12.15
CA ALA A 14 26.79 -17.75 12.14
C ALA A 14 26.91 -18.79 11.01
N MET A 15 27.38 -18.42 9.82
CA MET A 15 27.68 -19.37 8.74
C MET A 15 28.80 -20.35 9.09
N LYS A 16 29.81 -19.90 9.84
CA LYS A 16 30.87 -20.78 10.35
C LYS A 16 30.30 -21.80 11.34
N LEU A 17 29.48 -21.37 12.29
CA LEU A 17 28.82 -22.27 13.25
C LEU A 17 27.93 -23.30 12.56
N VAL A 18 27.16 -22.88 11.56
CA VAL A 18 26.34 -23.79 10.74
C VAL A 18 27.23 -24.84 10.05
N ARG A 19 28.38 -24.43 9.49
CA ARG A 19 29.32 -25.35 8.82
C ARG A 19 30.00 -26.30 9.79
N ASP A 20 30.42 -25.83 10.96
CA ASP A 20 31.12 -26.62 11.96
C ASP A 20 30.19 -27.68 12.57
N GLU A 21 28.89 -27.41 12.69
CA GLU A 21 27.92 -28.32 13.32
C GLU A 21 27.11 -29.18 12.34
N LEU A 22 26.67 -28.63 11.21
CA LEU A 22 25.83 -29.31 10.22
C LEU A 22 26.58 -29.67 8.92
N GLY A 23 27.79 -29.15 8.72
CA GLY A 23 28.57 -29.35 7.50
C GLY A 23 28.29 -28.31 6.41
N ALA A 24 29.06 -28.38 5.32
CA ALA A 24 28.93 -27.46 4.19
C ALA A 24 27.60 -27.61 3.41
N GLU A 25 26.94 -28.75 3.56
CA GLU A 25 25.71 -29.13 2.85
C GLU A 25 24.42 -28.68 3.57
N ALA A 26 24.53 -27.94 4.68
CA ALA A 26 23.37 -27.48 5.42
C ALA A 26 22.54 -26.46 4.61
N ALA A 27 21.23 -26.66 4.57
CA ALA A 27 20.31 -25.75 3.92
C ALA A 27 19.81 -24.69 4.91
N ILE A 28 19.83 -23.42 4.51
CA ILE A 28 19.34 -22.31 5.32
C ILE A 28 17.87 -22.07 5.02
N ILE A 29 17.03 -22.22 6.05
CA ILE A 29 15.57 -22.07 5.95
C ILE A 29 15.14 -20.63 6.28
N GLY A 30 15.84 -19.96 7.22
CA GLY A 30 15.45 -18.64 7.68
C GLY A 30 16.62 -17.80 8.17
N ASN A 31 16.51 -16.49 7.99
CA ASN A 31 17.46 -15.49 8.46
C ASN A 31 16.68 -14.40 9.22
N ARG A 32 17.07 -14.13 10.46
CA ARG A 32 16.52 -13.06 11.29
C ARG A 32 17.66 -12.24 11.90
N ARG A 33 17.55 -10.91 11.86
CA ARG A 33 18.43 -10.00 12.59
C ARG A 33 17.87 -9.77 14.00
N ILE A 34 18.70 -9.91 15.02
CA ILE A 34 18.33 -9.72 16.43
C ILE A 34 19.21 -8.65 17.06
N ALA A 35 18.75 -8.05 18.17
CA ALA A 35 19.58 -7.12 18.94
C ALA A 35 20.80 -7.88 19.49
N GLY A 36 21.99 -7.62 18.91
CA GLY A 36 23.22 -8.35 19.22
C GLY A 36 23.75 -9.24 18.09
N GLY A 37 23.09 -9.30 16.93
CA GLY A 37 23.65 -9.93 15.73
C GLY A 37 22.61 -10.58 14.82
N VAL A 38 22.86 -11.83 14.45
CA VAL A 38 22.03 -12.58 13.51
C VAL A 38 21.66 -13.96 14.05
N GLU A 39 20.50 -14.42 13.62
CA GLU A 39 19.94 -15.73 13.87
C GLU A 39 19.73 -16.44 12.52
N LEU A 40 20.32 -17.63 12.37
CA LEU A 40 20.12 -18.50 11.22
C LEU A 40 19.43 -19.79 11.62
N THR A 41 18.35 -20.11 10.92
CA THR A 41 17.72 -21.43 11.00
C THR A 41 18.22 -22.27 9.85
N ALA A 42 18.93 -23.35 10.15
CA ALA A 42 19.49 -24.27 9.17
C ALA A 42 19.04 -25.70 9.42
N ALA A 43 18.99 -26.52 8.37
CA ALA A 43 18.64 -27.92 8.46
C ALA A 43 19.52 -28.81 7.57
N LEU A 44 19.79 -30.02 8.07
CA LEU A 44 20.41 -31.09 7.29
C LEU A 44 19.31 -31.92 6.59
N ASP A 45 19.56 -32.28 5.34
CA ASP A 45 18.62 -32.99 4.46
C ASP A 45 17.32 -32.21 4.21
N TYR A 46 17.40 -30.90 3.98
CA TYR A 46 16.31 -30.20 3.34
C TYR A 46 16.25 -30.65 1.88
N LYS A 47 15.52 -31.74 1.63
CA LYS A 47 15.04 -32.02 0.29
C LYS A 47 14.14 -30.85 -0.06
N LEU A 48 14.55 -30.04 -1.04
CA LEU A 48 13.57 -29.34 -1.85
C LEU A 48 12.67 -30.45 -2.37
N SER A 49 11.55 -30.66 -1.68
CA SER A 49 10.41 -31.32 -2.29
C SER A 49 10.04 -30.36 -3.39
N ALA A 50 10.70 -30.53 -4.54
CA ALA A 50 10.39 -29.87 -5.79
C ALA A 50 8.88 -30.01 -5.87
N LEU A 51 8.18 -28.87 -5.77
CA LEU A 51 6.73 -28.75 -5.76
C LEU A 51 6.17 -30.00 -6.42
N ALA A 52 5.56 -30.89 -5.62
CA ALA A 52 4.93 -32.09 -6.16
C ALA A 52 4.19 -31.63 -7.44
N PRO A 53 4.40 -32.31 -8.59
CA PRO A 53 3.80 -31.86 -9.84
C PRO A 53 2.34 -31.57 -9.52
N ARG A 54 1.94 -30.30 -9.66
CA ARG A 54 0.59 -29.86 -9.33
C ARG A 54 -0.30 -30.80 -10.10
N VAL A 55 -0.91 -31.76 -9.41
CA VAL A 55 -1.88 -32.66 -10.02
C VAL A 55 -3.01 -31.71 -10.42
N PRO A 56 -3.23 -31.49 -11.73
CA PRO A 56 -4.25 -30.56 -12.16
C PRO A 56 -5.58 -31.11 -11.64
N ASN A 57 -6.14 -30.42 -10.66
CA ASN A 57 -7.47 -30.75 -10.17
C ASN A 57 -8.45 -30.15 -11.16
N MET A 58 -8.89 -30.96 -12.13
CA MET A 58 -9.75 -30.53 -13.24
C MET A 58 -11.01 -29.80 -12.76
N GLU A 59 -11.60 -30.22 -11.64
CA GLU A 59 -12.77 -29.56 -11.07
C GLU A 59 -12.45 -28.11 -10.63
N LEU A 60 -11.30 -27.90 -10.01
CA LEU A 60 -10.85 -26.57 -9.59
C LEU A 60 -10.53 -25.68 -10.80
N GLU A 61 -9.99 -26.26 -11.87
CA GLU A 61 -9.71 -25.53 -13.11
C GLU A 61 -10.98 -25.07 -13.81
N ASP A 62 -12.03 -25.88 -13.80
CA ASP A 62 -13.34 -25.51 -14.34
C ASP A 62 -14.01 -24.40 -13.51
N ASP A 63 -13.93 -24.49 -12.19
CA ASP A 63 -14.42 -23.43 -11.30
C ASP A 63 -13.64 -22.12 -11.48
N LEU A 64 -12.33 -22.20 -11.68
CA LEU A 64 -11.49 -21.04 -12.00
C LEU A 64 -11.85 -20.44 -13.35
N ARG A 65 -12.09 -21.25 -14.38
CA ARG A 65 -12.53 -20.77 -15.71
C ARG A 65 -13.89 -20.09 -15.64
N LYS A 66 -14.83 -20.67 -14.89
CA LYS A 66 -16.16 -20.08 -14.65
C LYS A 66 -16.08 -18.78 -13.86
N THR A 67 -15.16 -18.70 -12.90
CA THR A 67 -14.94 -17.46 -12.14
C THR A 67 -14.30 -16.39 -13.01
N GLN A 68 -13.30 -16.75 -13.82
CA GLN A 68 -12.67 -15.83 -14.77
C GLN A 68 -13.68 -15.28 -15.79
N SER A 69 -14.55 -16.11 -16.35
CA SER A 69 -15.57 -15.64 -17.30
C SER A 69 -16.56 -14.66 -16.66
N ARG A 70 -16.97 -14.91 -15.41
CA ARG A 70 -17.82 -13.98 -14.63
C ARG A 70 -17.14 -12.64 -14.34
N ILE A 71 -15.84 -12.66 -14.06
CA ILE A 71 -15.07 -11.42 -13.83
C ILE A 71 -14.99 -10.62 -15.12
N VAL A 72 -14.67 -11.27 -16.24
CA VAL A 72 -14.59 -10.61 -17.55
C VAL A 72 -15.94 -10.02 -17.96
N SER A 73 -17.04 -10.76 -17.77
CA SER A 73 -18.37 -10.24 -18.10
C SER A 73 -18.76 -9.06 -17.20
N ALA A 74 -18.53 -9.16 -15.88
CA ALA A 74 -18.80 -8.06 -14.96
C ALA A 74 -17.96 -6.81 -15.28
N GLN A 75 -16.69 -7.00 -15.68
CA GLN A 75 -15.82 -5.90 -16.07
C GLN A 75 -16.27 -5.23 -17.37
N ALA A 76 -16.77 -5.99 -18.35
CA ALA A 76 -17.35 -5.44 -19.57
C ALA A 76 -18.63 -4.63 -19.29
N GLU A 77 -19.50 -5.12 -18.41
CA GLU A 77 -20.71 -4.39 -17.99
C GLU A 77 -20.38 -3.09 -17.25
N LEU A 78 -19.40 -3.10 -16.35
CA LEU A 78 -18.93 -1.90 -15.65
C LEU A 78 -18.32 -0.87 -16.60
N ASN A 79 -17.56 -1.31 -17.60
CA ASN A 79 -16.94 -0.42 -18.57
C ASN A 79 -18.02 0.26 -19.46
N ASN A 80 -19.02 -0.51 -19.91
CA ASN A 80 -20.14 0.03 -20.68
C ASN A 80 -21.00 1.02 -19.86
N ARG A 81 -21.22 0.74 -18.56
CA ARG A 81 -21.90 1.67 -17.65
C ARG A 81 -21.13 2.97 -17.45
N SER A 82 -19.80 2.88 -17.32
CA SER A 82 -18.93 4.05 -17.15
C SER A 82 -18.94 4.96 -18.36
N ASP A 83 -19.00 4.40 -19.59
CA ASP A 83 -19.05 5.16 -20.83
C ASP A 83 -20.41 5.90 -21.00
N SER A 84 -21.50 5.29 -20.55
CA SER A 84 -22.82 5.94 -20.51
C SER A 84 -22.91 7.06 -19.47
N ASP A 85 -22.36 6.88 -18.26
CA ASP A 85 -22.38 7.93 -17.23
C ASP A 85 -21.40 9.07 -17.54
N ALA A 86 -20.26 8.78 -18.16
CA ALA A 86 -19.28 9.79 -18.59
C ALA A 86 -19.81 10.68 -19.72
N SER A 87 -20.52 10.10 -20.70
CA SER A 87 -21.13 10.87 -21.79
C SER A 87 -22.30 11.76 -21.31
N ILE A 88 -23.09 11.31 -20.32
CA ILE A 88 -24.16 12.11 -19.70
C ILE A 88 -23.58 13.26 -18.85
N ASN A 89 -22.55 12.99 -18.03
CA ASN A 89 -21.93 14.04 -17.20
C ASN A 89 -21.24 15.13 -18.04
N LEU A 90 -20.58 14.76 -19.14
CA LEU A 90 -19.87 15.72 -20.00
C LEU A 90 -20.85 16.66 -20.75
N GLN A 91 -22.05 16.18 -21.08
CA GLN A 91 -23.10 16.97 -21.72
C GLN A 91 -23.78 17.94 -20.76
N LEU A 92 -23.94 17.59 -19.47
CA LEU A 92 -24.44 18.52 -18.46
C LEU A 92 -23.44 19.64 -18.12
N PHE A 93 -22.14 19.40 -18.29
CA PHE A 93 -21.10 20.40 -17.99
C PHE A 93 -20.72 21.30 -19.18
N SER A 94 -21.10 20.94 -20.42
CA SER A 94 -20.68 21.66 -21.64
C SER A 94 -21.71 22.69 -22.17
N GLY A 95 -22.69 23.10 -21.35
CA GLY A 95 -23.74 24.03 -21.74
C GLY A 95 -23.74 25.33 -20.93
N LYS A 96 -23.12 26.38 -21.51
CA LYS A 96 -23.21 27.84 -21.23
C LYS A 96 -22.04 28.46 -20.43
N PRO A 97 -21.23 29.35 -21.06
CA PRO A 97 -20.39 30.28 -20.30
C PRO A 97 -21.27 31.39 -19.73
N VAL A 98 -21.39 31.45 -18.39
CA VAL A 98 -21.98 32.60 -17.70
C VAL A 98 -20.96 33.72 -17.74
N SER A 99 -21.16 34.66 -18.64
CA SER A 99 -20.46 35.93 -18.67
C SER A 99 -21.04 36.86 -17.58
N ALA A 100 -20.13 37.47 -16.82
CA ALA A 100 -20.26 38.74 -16.10
C ALA A 100 -21.43 38.91 -15.11
N VAL A 101 -21.09 38.98 -13.83
CA VAL A 101 -21.35 40.19 -13.04
C VAL A 101 -20.57 40.13 -11.73
N ASP A 102 -19.55 40.98 -11.70
CA ASP A 102 -18.95 41.58 -10.52
C ASP A 102 -20.06 42.10 -9.60
N THR A 103 -20.20 41.56 -8.40
CA THR A 103 -20.75 42.31 -7.26
C THR A 103 -20.13 41.73 -6.00
N HIS A 104 -19.01 42.35 -5.64
CA HIS A 104 -18.48 42.31 -4.29
C HIS A 104 -19.58 42.85 -3.34
N ILE A 105 -20.30 41.96 -2.67
CA ILE A 105 -21.16 42.33 -1.55
C ILE A 105 -20.35 42.04 -0.29
N GLU A 106 -19.74 43.11 0.21
CA GLU A 106 -19.16 43.23 1.53
C GLU A 106 -20.24 42.91 2.58
N PRO A 107 -20.08 41.89 3.43
CA PRO A 107 -21.02 41.68 4.52
C PRO A 107 -20.67 42.68 5.61
N THR A 108 -21.49 43.74 5.71
CA THR A 108 -21.59 44.61 6.88
C THR A 108 -21.58 43.76 8.16
N LEU A 109 -20.50 43.89 8.93
CA LEU A 109 -20.43 43.40 10.30
C LEU A 109 -21.11 44.43 11.20
N GLU A 110 -22.34 44.13 11.58
CA GLU A 110 -23.11 44.94 12.53
C GLU A 110 -22.73 44.51 13.97
N GLU A 111 -21.90 45.32 14.61
CA GLU A 111 -21.40 45.13 15.98
C GLU A 111 -22.36 45.79 17.00
N PRO A 112 -22.91 45.07 17.99
CA PRO A 112 -23.65 45.68 19.09
C PRO A 112 -22.69 46.16 20.20
N PRO A 113 -22.88 47.36 20.78
CA PRO A 113 -21.95 47.91 21.77
C PRO A 113 -22.13 47.21 23.12
N ARG A 114 -21.04 46.69 23.70
CA ARG A 114 -20.99 46.37 25.14
C ARG A 114 -20.02 47.31 25.86
N PRO A 115 -20.44 47.93 26.97
CA PRO A 115 -19.55 48.73 27.80
C PRO A 115 -18.54 47.83 28.52
N PHE A 116 -17.31 48.31 28.57
CA PHE A 116 -16.16 47.69 29.21
C PHE A 116 -16.42 47.39 30.69
N ALA A 117 -16.26 46.13 31.08
CA ALA A 117 -15.96 45.74 32.45
C ALA A 117 -14.95 44.59 32.40
N TYR A 118 -13.72 44.88 32.79
CA TYR A 118 -12.64 43.90 32.90
C TYR A 118 -12.79 43.15 34.22
N THR A 119 -13.15 41.87 34.15
CA THR A 119 -13.00 40.91 35.24
C THR A 119 -12.25 39.70 34.69
N PRO A 120 -11.12 39.28 35.27
CA PRO A 120 -10.46 38.04 34.87
C PRO A 120 -11.08 36.85 35.62
N PRO A 121 -11.50 35.78 34.92
CA PRO A 121 -11.59 34.47 35.50
C PRO A 121 -10.45 33.55 35.00
N ALA A 122 -9.97 32.76 35.95
CA ALA A 122 -9.03 31.64 35.93
C ALA A 122 -8.96 30.76 34.65
N PRO A 123 -7.85 30.02 34.43
CA PRO A 123 -7.53 29.39 33.15
C PRO A 123 -8.47 28.24 32.80
N ALA A 124 -9.12 28.33 31.63
CA ALA A 124 -9.90 27.25 31.04
C ALA A 124 -9.00 26.36 30.17
N GLU A 125 -9.01 25.06 30.48
CA GLU A 125 -8.26 23.98 29.84
C GLU A 125 -8.61 23.81 28.34
N PRO A 126 -7.64 23.71 27.41
CA PRO A 126 -7.88 23.24 26.05
C PRO A 126 -7.35 21.81 25.84
N ALA A 127 -7.50 20.90 26.81
CA ALA A 127 -6.89 19.57 26.70
C ALA A 127 -7.71 18.57 25.85
N VAL A 128 -9.04 18.73 25.77
CA VAL A 128 -9.93 17.75 25.12
C VAL A 128 -10.02 17.94 23.61
N GLY A 129 -10.06 19.18 23.13
CA GLY A 129 -10.07 19.48 21.69
C GLY A 129 -8.78 19.06 20.99
N GLN A 130 -7.62 19.39 21.59
CA GLN A 130 -6.30 19.07 21.03
C GLN A 130 -6.14 17.57 20.75
N ARG A 131 -6.55 16.71 21.69
CA ARG A 131 -6.48 15.25 21.55
C ARG A 131 -7.38 14.71 20.45
N ALA A 132 -8.58 15.27 20.26
CA ALA A 132 -9.47 14.89 19.18
C ALA A 132 -8.90 15.26 17.81
N TYR A 133 -8.28 16.44 17.68
CA TYR A 133 -7.58 16.84 16.46
C TYR A 133 -6.36 15.96 16.16
N ASP A 134 -5.60 15.57 17.18
CA ASP A 134 -4.46 14.69 17.00
C ASP A 134 -4.87 13.26 16.60
N SER A 135 -6.00 12.76 17.13
CA SER A 135 -6.61 11.50 16.69
C SER A 135 -7.00 11.57 15.21
N MET A 136 -7.75 12.60 14.81
CA MET A 136 -8.16 12.78 13.40
C MET A 136 -6.95 12.92 12.46
N ARG A 137 -5.88 13.60 12.90
CA ARG A 137 -4.63 13.70 12.13
C ARG A 137 -3.97 12.34 11.93
N SER A 138 -3.95 11.50 12.96
CA SER A 138 -3.39 10.15 12.86
C SER A 138 -4.21 9.26 11.92
N GLU A 139 -5.54 9.39 11.93
CA GLU A 139 -6.43 8.65 11.03
C GLU A 139 -6.28 9.09 9.57
N LEU A 140 -6.21 10.40 9.31
CA LEU A 140 -5.97 10.93 7.95
C LEU A 140 -4.60 10.54 7.41
N ASN A 141 -3.57 10.52 8.26
CA ASN A 141 -2.24 10.06 7.86
C ASN A 141 -2.25 8.55 7.55
N GLY A 142 -2.96 7.74 8.34
CA GLY A 142 -3.13 6.32 8.07
C GLY A 142 -3.86 6.06 6.74
N LEU A 143 -4.92 6.81 6.44
CA LEU A 143 -5.62 6.74 5.15
C LEU A 143 -4.70 7.15 3.99
N ARG A 144 -3.92 8.23 4.14
CA ARG A 144 -2.97 8.68 3.14
C ARG A 144 -1.90 7.62 2.84
N GLU A 145 -1.34 7.00 3.87
CA GLU A 145 -0.32 5.96 3.71
C GLU A 145 -0.89 4.74 2.96
N LEU A 146 -2.12 4.33 3.31
CA LEU A 146 -2.82 3.24 2.60
C LEU A 146 -3.09 3.58 1.14
N LEU A 147 -3.54 4.80 0.85
CA LEU A 147 -3.74 5.28 -0.52
C LEU A 147 -2.43 5.34 -1.31
N GLU A 148 -1.33 5.75 -0.69
CA GLU A 148 -0.01 5.82 -1.33
C GLU A 148 0.52 4.42 -1.67
N VAL A 149 0.35 3.44 -0.76
CA VAL A 149 0.69 2.04 -1.00
C VAL A 149 -0.18 1.42 -2.11
N GLN A 150 -1.49 1.68 -2.09
CA GLN A 150 -2.40 1.15 -3.10
C GLN A 150 -2.15 1.78 -4.47
N LEU A 151 -1.99 3.11 -4.55
CA LEU A 151 -1.68 3.82 -5.79
C LEU A 151 -0.30 3.44 -6.34
N GLY A 152 0.69 3.21 -5.47
CA GLY A 152 2.00 2.70 -5.88
C GLY A 152 1.88 1.33 -6.55
N SER A 153 1.05 0.44 -6.00
CA SER A 153 0.81 -0.89 -6.59
C SER A 153 -0.01 -0.83 -7.89
N LEU A 154 -1.01 0.06 -7.96
CA LEU A 154 -1.91 0.22 -9.12
C LEU A 154 -1.21 0.89 -10.29
N ALA A 155 -0.47 1.97 -10.04
CA ALA A 155 0.32 2.66 -11.05
C ALA A 155 1.41 1.74 -11.61
N TRP A 156 2.02 0.90 -10.75
CA TRP A 156 3.00 -0.09 -11.21
C TRP A 156 2.36 -1.17 -12.09
N ASN A 157 1.19 -1.67 -11.70
CA ASN A 157 0.47 -2.70 -12.46
C ASN A 157 -0.05 -2.16 -13.81
N GLN A 158 -0.58 -0.94 -13.82
CA GLN A 158 -1.01 -0.25 -15.03
C GLN A 158 0.16 0.12 -15.95
N LEU A 159 1.33 0.47 -15.40
CA LEU A 159 2.55 0.70 -16.18
C LEU A 159 3.05 -0.59 -16.83
N GLN A 160 3.02 -1.73 -16.13
CA GLN A 160 3.34 -3.04 -16.73
C GLN A 160 2.35 -3.41 -17.84
N GLY A 161 1.05 -3.17 -17.63
CA GLY A 161 -0.01 -3.53 -18.58
C GLY A 161 -0.06 -2.62 -19.82
N SER A 162 0.09 -1.31 -19.65
CA SER A 162 -0.03 -0.34 -20.75
C SER A 162 1.27 -0.14 -21.54
N ARG A 163 2.45 -0.25 -20.90
CA ARG A 163 3.74 0.07 -21.54
C ARG A 163 4.85 -0.93 -21.14
N PRO A 164 4.76 -2.20 -21.58
CA PRO A 164 5.72 -3.24 -21.21
C PRO A 164 7.16 -2.95 -21.68
N GLN A 165 7.34 -2.21 -22.78
CA GLN A 165 8.68 -1.84 -23.27
C GLN A 165 9.39 -0.83 -22.37
N GLN A 166 8.67 0.15 -21.81
CA GLN A 166 9.24 1.12 -20.86
C GLN A 166 9.60 0.43 -19.54
N ALA A 167 8.79 -0.50 -19.07
CA ALA A 167 9.09 -1.30 -17.88
C ALA A 167 10.38 -2.14 -18.04
N ASN A 168 10.63 -2.70 -19.22
CA ASN A 168 11.86 -3.43 -19.52
C ASN A 168 13.09 -2.53 -19.57
N LEU A 169 12.97 -1.33 -20.16
CA LEU A 169 14.04 -0.33 -20.17
C LEU A 169 14.40 0.12 -18.75
N TRP A 170 13.39 0.40 -17.92
CA TRP A 170 13.57 0.80 -16.53
C TRP A 170 14.27 -0.30 -15.71
N ARG A 171 13.86 -1.56 -15.87
CA ARG A 171 14.57 -2.71 -15.27
C ARG A 171 16.01 -2.85 -15.75
N ARG A 172 16.28 -2.52 -17.02
CA ARG A 172 17.64 -2.55 -17.59
C ARG A 172 18.51 -1.44 -17.02
N LEU A 173 17.96 -0.24 -16.87
CA LEU A 173 18.65 0.92 -16.25
C LEU A 173 18.93 0.66 -14.77
N GLN A 174 17.95 0.16 -14.04
CA GLN A 174 18.08 -0.17 -12.61
C GLN A 174 19.10 -1.31 -12.37
N ARG A 175 19.26 -2.23 -13.33
CA ARG A 175 20.30 -3.27 -13.29
C ARG A 175 21.70 -2.71 -13.59
N VAL A 176 21.79 -1.61 -14.32
CA VAL A 176 23.04 -0.89 -14.61
C VAL A 176 23.38 0.13 -13.51
N GLY A 177 22.46 0.37 -12.57
CA GLY A 177 22.67 1.20 -11.38
C GLY A 177 22.44 2.70 -11.60
N LEU A 178 21.66 3.06 -12.63
CA LEU A 178 21.11 4.39 -12.88
C LEU A 178 19.63 4.41 -12.54
#